data_AF-A0A964PZE3-F1
#
_entry.id   AF-A0A964PZE3-F1
#
_cell.length_a   1.000
_cell.length_b   1.000
_cell.length_c   1.000
_cell.angle_alpha   90.00
_cell.angle_beta   90.00
_cell.angle_gamma   90.00
#
_symmetry.space_group_name_H-M   'P 1'
#
loop_
_entity.id
_entity.type
_entity.pdbx_description
1 polymer ?
#
loop_
_entity_poly.entity_id
_entity_poly.type
_entity_poly.pdbx_seq_one_letter_code
_entity_poly.pdbx_strand_id
1 'polypeptide(L)'
;MVREFEDEAGVVWVVGVKIRPGLDFKGRYVFTARPAGTGEEAEVHLDDVRWNSERTAARTLQTMSLVELRRRLGWARGRALPSAETPS
;
A
#
# COMPACT_ATOMS: atom_id res chain seq x y z
N MET A 1 8.10 -9.12 -3.27
CA MET A 1 8.18 -9.34 -1.81
C MET A 1 6.80 -9.04 -1.21
N VAL A 2 6.29 -9.89 -0.32
CA VAL A 2 5.05 -9.64 0.43
C VAL A 2 5.27 -9.88 1.92
N ARG A 3 4.49 -9.20 2.77
CA ARG A 3 4.48 -9.37 4.23
C ARG A 3 3.06 -9.21 4.74
N GLU A 4 2.72 -9.92 5.82
CA GLU A 4 1.42 -9.80 6.46
C GLU A 4 1.52 -9.04 7.78
N PHE A 5 0.44 -8.34 8.15
CA PHE A 5 0.29 -7.73 9.47
C PHE A 5 -1.19 -7.56 9.83
N GLU A 6 -1.48 -7.49 11.13
CA GLU A 6 -2.82 -7.22 11.63
C GLU A 6 -3.01 -5.73 11.94
N ASP A 7 -4.11 -5.13 11.48
CA ASP A 7 -4.47 -3.76 11.84
C ASP A 7 -5.09 -3.65 13.24
N GLU A 8 -5.57 -2.47 13.63
CA GLU A 8 -6.17 -2.26 14.96
C GLU A 8 -7.56 -2.88 15.11
N ALA A 9 -8.23 -3.21 14.00
CA ALA A 9 -9.54 -3.85 13.97
C ALA A 9 -9.44 -5.39 13.89
N GLY A 10 -8.23 -5.96 13.94
CA GLY A 10 -8.00 -7.40 13.79
C GLY A 10 -8.02 -7.88 12.34
N VAL A 11 -8.04 -6.98 11.35
CA VAL A 11 -8.00 -7.37 9.95
C VAL A 11 -6.56 -7.69 9.56
N VAL A 12 -6.34 -8.86 8.96
CA VAL A 12 -5.05 -9.23 8.39
C VAL A 12 -4.89 -8.58 7.02
N TRP A 13 -3.79 -7.87 6.83
CA TRP A 13 -3.44 -7.20 5.58
C TRP A 13 -2.19 -7.83 5.00
N VAL A 14 -2.23 -8.06 3.69
CA VAL A 14 -1.07 -8.43 2.87
C VAL A 14 -0.53 -7.15 2.25
N VAL A 15 0.71 -6.83 2.56
CA VAL A 15 1.43 -5.70 1.97
C VAL A 15 2.50 -6.16 1.02
N GLY A 16 2.71 -5.39 -0.04
CA GLY A 16 3.64 -5.73 -1.10
C GLY A 16 4.29 -4.51 -1.73
N VAL A 17 5.18 -4.79 -2.66
CA VAL A 17 5.75 -3.79 -3.56
C VAL A 17 5.32 -4.15 -4.97
N LYS A 18 4.73 -3.20 -5.69
CA LYS A 18 4.41 -3.33 -7.10
C LYS A 18 5.13 -2.31 -7.95
N ILE A 19 5.34 -2.68 -9.20
CA ILE A 19 5.84 -1.79 -10.25
C ILE A 19 4.64 -1.04 -10.81
N ARG A 20 4.67 0.29 -10.74
CA ARG A 20 3.66 1.13 -11.36
C ARG A 20 3.94 1.19 -12.87
N PRO A 21 2.96 0.86 -13.73
CA PRO A 21 3.11 1.04 -15.16
C PRO A 21 3.20 2.54 -15.49
N GLY A 22 4.11 2.90 -16.40
CA GLY A 22 4.39 4.29 -16.77
C GLY A 22 5.79 4.48 -17.35
N LEU A 23 5.95 5.54 -18.15
CA LEU A 23 7.23 5.95 -18.76
C LEU A 23 8.17 6.66 -17.75
N ASP A 24 7.61 7.14 -16.64
CA ASP A 24 8.38 7.75 -15.56
C ASP A 24 9.15 6.69 -14.77
N PHE A 25 10.47 6.67 -14.97
CA PHE A 25 11.37 5.78 -14.24
C PHE A 25 11.55 6.18 -12.77
N LYS A 26 11.17 7.41 -12.40
CA LYS A 26 11.27 7.90 -11.02
C LYS A 26 10.10 7.39 -10.18
N GLY A 27 10.41 6.70 -9.09
CA GLY A 27 9.40 6.21 -8.15
C GLY A 27 8.54 5.08 -8.71
N ARG A 28 9.11 4.23 -9.56
CA ARG A 28 8.40 3.13 -10.23
C ARG A 28 7.91 2.05 -9.28
N TYR A 29 8.51 1.92 -8.12
CA TYR A 29 8.10 0.95 -7.11
C TYR A 29 7.23 1.66 -6.07
N VAL A 30 6.02 1.14 -5.89
CA VAL A 30 5.04 1.63 -4.94
C VAL A 30 4.68 0.54 -3.95
N PHE A 31 4.28 0.97 -2.76
CA PHE A 31 3.80 0.08 -1.73
C PHE A 31 2.32 -0.18 -1.93
N THR A 32 1.88 -1.43 -1.78
CA THR A 32 0.47 -1.80 -1.88
C THR A 32 0.04 -2.57 -0.63
N ALA A 33 -1.26 -2.50 -0.33
CA ALA A 33 -1.88 -3.23 0.76
C ALA A 33 -3.24 -3.75 0.31
N ARG A 34 -3.57 -5.00 0.65
CA ARG A 34 -4.91 -5.56 0.47
C ARG A 34 -5.29 -6.41 1.68
N PRO A 35 -6.58 -6.56 2.01
CA PRO A 35 -6.98 -7.54 3.01
C PRO A 35 -6.54 -8.95 2.60
N ALA A 36 -6.21 -9.79 3.58
CA ALA A 36 -5.91 -11.19 3.31
C ALA A 36 -7.16 -11.89 2.72
N GLY A 37 -6.93 -12.76 1.74
CA GLY A 37 -8.00 -13.48 1.06
C GLY A 37 -8.78 -12.69 -0.01
N THR A 38 -8.50 -11.40 -0.22
CA THR A 38 -9.12 -10.62 -1.31
C THR A 38 -8.22 -10.58 -2.55
N GLY A 39 -8.82 -10.32 -3.71
CA GLY A 39 -8.09 -10.10 -4.95
C GLY A 39 -7.45 -8.72 -5.03
N GLU A 40 -6.89 -8.43 -6.21
CA GLU A 40 -6.22 -7.16 -6.49
C GLU A 40 -7.22 -5.98 -6.54
N GLU A 41 -8.51 -6.23 -6.71
CA GLU A 41 -9.55 -5.19 -6.72
C GLU A 41 -9.70 -4.46 -5.37
N ALA A 42 -9.33 -5.11 -4.27
CA ALA A 42 -9.34 -4.53 -2.93
C ALA A 42 -7.97 -3.93 -2.52
N GLU A 43 -7.02 -3.88 -3.47
CA GLU A 43 -5.70 -3.33 -3.22
C GLU A 43 -5.74 -1.80 -3.16
N VAL A 44 -5.13 -1.23 -2.12
CA VAL A 44 -4.88 0.20 -1.97
C VAL A 44 -3.40 0.49 -2.11
N HIS A 45 -3.07 1.61 -2.77
CA HIS A 45 -1.71 2.08 -2.92
C HIS A 45 -1.33 2.99 -1.74
N LEU A 46 -0.17 2.74 -1.13
CA LEU A 46 0.42 3.65 -0.14
C LEU A 46 1.42 4.57 -0.86
N ASP A 47 0.89 5.53 -1.63
CA ASP A 47 1.66 6.43 -2.52
C ASP A 47 2.60 7.42 -1.81
N ASP A 48 2.59 7.45 -0.48
CA ASP A 48 3.37 8.40 0.33
C ASP A 48 4.88 8.22 0.18
N VAL A 49 5.32 7.02 -0.23
CA VAL A 49 6.73 6.70 -0.45
C VAL A 49 6.88 5.94 -1.76
N ARG A 50 7.76 6.44 -2.62
CA ARG A 50 8.10 5.82 -3.90
C ARG A 50 9.58 5.51 -3.96
N TRP A 51 9.92 4.39 -4.59
CA TRP A 51 11.32 3.98 -4.76
C TRP A 51 11.69 3.81 -6.23
N ASN A 52 12.96 4.06 -6.54
CA ASN A 52 13.53 3.85 -7.87
C ASN A 52 13.98 2.39 -8.09
N SER A 53 14.11 1.60 -7.03
CA SER A 53 14.55 0.21 -7.10
C SER A 53 13.68 -0.72 -6.24
N GLU A 54 13.45 -1.93 -6.73
CA GLU A 54 12.71 -2.97 -6.01
C GLU A 54 13.40 -3.34 -4.71
N ARG A 55 14.73 -3.45 -4.75
CA ARG A 55 15.55 -3.83 -3.60
C ARG A 55 15.37 -2.87 -2.43
N THR A 56 15.38 -1.56 -2.69
CA THR A 56 15.17 -0.56 -1.63
C THR A 56 13.75 -0.64 -1.10
N ALA A 57 12.74 -0.74 -1.98
CA ALA A 57 11.35 -0.88 -1.57
C ALA A 57 11.12 -2.12 -0.70
N ALA A 58 11.63 -3.28 -1.12
CA ALA A 58 11.49 -4.54 -0.39
C ALA A 58 12.20 -4.50 0.96
N ARG A 59 13.42 -3.95 1.02
CA ARG A 59 14.15 -3.78 2.29
C ARG A 59 13.40 -2.85 3.24
N THR A 60 12.91 -1.72 2.74
CA THR A 60 12.13 -0.78 3.54
C THR A 60 10.85 -1.42 4.08
N LEU A 61 10.10 -2.16 3.24
CA LEU A 61 8.91 -2.92 3.67
C LEU A 61 9.24 -3.91 4.80
N GLN A 62 10.36 -4.62 4.70
CA GLN A 62 10.76 -5.60 5.73
C GLN A 62 11.13 -4.94 7.05
N THR A 63 11.82 -3.80 7.02
CA THR A 63 12.27 -3.10 8.23
C THR A 63 11.20 -2.18 8.85
N MET A 64 10.09 -1.95 8.14
CA MET A 64 9.05 -1.03 8.59
C MET A 64 8.32 -1.58 9.82
N SER A 65 8.18 -0.73 10.85
CA SER A 65 7.50 -1.14 12.08
C SER A 65 6.00 -1.34 11.86
N LEU A 66 5.36 -2.14 12.73
CA LEU A 66 3.92 -2.36 12.68
C LEU A 66 3.11 -1.06 12.81
N VAL A 67 3.54 -0.16 13.70
CA VAL A 67 2.91 1.15 13.90
C VAL A 67 2.96 1.98 12.62
N GLU A 68 4.11 1.98 11.96
CA GLU A 68 4.31 2.66 10.69
C GLU A 68 3.48 2.09 9.54
N LEU A 69 3.28 0.77 9.50
CA LEU A 69 2.42 0.11 8.53
C LEU A 69 0.95 0.49 8.74
N ARG A 70 0.47 0.42 9.99
CA ARG A 70 -0.90 0.81 10.36
C ARG A 70 -1.18 2.28 10.02
N ARG A 71 -0.25 3.17 10.33
CA ARG A 71 -0.37 4.61 10.02
C ARG A 71 -0.52 4.86 8.52
N ARG A 72 0.33 4.24 7.69
CA ARG A 72 0.27 4.41 6.22
C ARG A 72 -0.99 3.78 5.62
N LEU A 73 -1.41 2.63 6.13
CA LEU A 73 -2.68 2.03 5.75
C LEU A 73 -3.85 2.97 6.06
N GLY A 74 -3.86 3.61 7.23
CA GLY A 74 -4.86 4.61 7.60
C GLY A 74 -4.91 5.79 6.60
N TRP A 75 -3.75 6.29 6.18
CA TRP A 75 -3.66 7.35 5.17
C TRP A 75 -4.17 6.92 3.80
N ALA A 76 -3.80 5.74 3.33
CA ALA A 76 -4.27 5.25 2.03
C ALA A 76 -5.77 4.96 2.03
N ARG A 77 -6.31 4.38 3.10
CA ARG A 77 -7.76 4.17 3.26
C ARG A 77 -8.53 5.49 3.31
N GLY A 78 -7.98 6.50 3.99
CA GLY A 78 -8.57 7.85 4.03
C GLY A 78 -8.57 8.57 2.68
N ARG A 79 -7.63 8.23 1.77
CA ARG A 79 -7.58 8.76 0.40
C ARG A 79 -8.37 7.90 -0.61
N ALA A 80 -8.62 6.63 -0.29
CA ALA A 80 -9.37 5.70 -1.14
C ALA A 80 -10.88 5.82 -0.98
N LEU A 81 -11.37 6.56 0.03
CA LEU A 81 -12.78 6.96 0.06
C LEU A 81 -13.02 7.90 -1.14
N PRO A 82 -13.84 7.50 -2.13
CA PRO A 82 -14.38 8.49 -3.05
C PRO A 82 -15.15 9.50 -2.20
N SER A 83 -14.98 10.78 -2.52
CA SER A 83 -15.95 11.79 -2.13
C SER A 83 -17.34 11.22 -2.40
N ALA A 84 -18.11 11.00 -1.35
CA ALA A 84 -19.51 10.62 -1.48
C ALA A 84 -20.19 11.68 -2.35
N GLU A 85 -20.79 11.23 -3.45
CA GLU A 85 -21.93 11.83 -4.13
C GLU A 85 -21.85 13.32 -4.51
N THR A 86 -21.83 13.58 -5.82
CA THR A 86 -22.72 14.61 -6.36
C THR A 86 -23.40 14.01 -7.58
N PRO A 87 -24.64 13.48 -7.45
CA PRO A 87 -25.48 13.26 -8.60
C PRO A 87 -25.86 14.64 -9.18
N SER A 88 -25.54 14.84 -10.46
CA SER A 88 -26.05 15.97 -11.26
C SER A 88 -27.39 15.65 -11.89
#